data_AF-A0A480IPF0-F1
#
_entry.id   AF-A0A480IPF0-F1
#
_cell.length_a   1.000
_cell.length_b   1.000
_cell.length_c   1.000
_cell.angle_alpha   90.00
_cell.angle_beta   90.00
_cell.angle_gamma   90.00
#
_symmetry.space_group_name_H-M   'P 1'
#
loop_
_entity.id
_entity.type
_entity.pdbx_description
1 polymer ?
#
loop_
_entity_poly.entity_id
_entity_poly.type
_entity_poly.pdbx_seq_one_letter_code
_entity_poly.pdbx_strand_id
1 'polypeptide(L)'
;MEDEQPDSLEGWVPVREDLFAEPERHQLRFLVAWNDAEGKFAVTCHDRTAQRQRRREGDRTGPEREPKPVLEAAAPPPSWAGLLSASGLRGAHRQLAALWPPLEPCFPQLPPELDAGGGGAWGLGRGLWTLVWPARAGPGEAALQELCGQLERYLGQAADGCGGSAVRDALFPADGCAADCESLREFRERALRARRDEAGSRLRQLLRGHKKANTMVALMEVYQEEDEAYQELVTVATMFFQYLLQPFRDMRELATSCKLAILKSLDEDDLGPKRIAALQKEAQEWTRRAEEAVVSIQDITVNYFEETVEALAGMQKQMAQDEKRFGQAAWATATPRLEKLKLMLARETLQLMRAKELCLNHRRAEIQGKMEDLPEQERKKNVVDALEIQYYEVQLELYEVKFEILKYEEILLVTQLDSIKRLIKDKQDEVVYYDSCESPEELKVIDHVLGLREENLEVKELRRQCQQLESKRGRICARRACLRSRRDQCKENHRLRLQQAEESIKYFHQHHSVQRKRDNKKEEEQKKKEWINQERQKTLQRLRAFKEVSSRGNHFTSIFWRNK
;
A
#
# COMPACT_ATOMS: atom_id res chain seq x y z
N MET A 1 -20.07 -10.07 -50.21
CA MET A 1 -19.17 -9.38 -49.28
C MET A 1 -19.17 -7.95 -49.75
N GLU A 2 -20.02 -7.14 -49.15
CA GLU A 2 -19.98 -5.69 -49.29
C GLU A 2 -19.13 -5.23 -48.12
N ASP A 3 -17.97 -4.65 -48.43
CA ASP A 3 -17.04 -4.13 -47.44
C ASP A 3 -17.67 -2.90 -46.77
N GLU A 4 -17.97 -3.00 -45.46
CA GLU A 4 -18.39 -1.86 -44.67
C GLU A 4 -17.25 -0.83 -44.63
N GLN A 5 -17.56 0.35 -45.14
CA GLN A 5 -16.62 1.45 -45.28
C GLN A 5 -16.30 2.02 -43.88
N PRO A 6 -15.04 1.99 -43.42
CA PRO A 6 -14.67 2.28 -42.02
C PRO A 6 -14.90 3.74 -41.59
N ASP A 7 -15.25 4.62 -42.53
CA ASP A 7 -15.49 6.05 -42.30
C ASP A 7 -16.99 6.43 -42.36
N SER A 8 -17.91 5.46 -42.35
CA SER A 8 -19.35 5.77 -42.35
C SER A 8 -19.79 6.38 -41.02
N LEU A 9 -20.36 7.60 -41.09
CA LEU A 9 -20.98 8.30 -39.96
C LEU A 9 -22.45 7.90 -39.74
N GLU A 10 -23.00 6.98 -40.54
CA GLU A 10 -24.36 6.46 -40.37
C GLU A 10 -24.43 5.61 -39.09
N GLY A 11 -25.07 6.14 -38.05
CA GLY A 11 -25.24 5.51 -36.74
C GLY A 11 -24.62 6.28 -35.57
N TRP A 12 -23.87 7.35 -35.85
CA TRP A 12 -23.33 8.21 -34.79
C TRP A 12 -24.44 9.13 -34.26
N VAL A 13 -24.85 8.88 -33.02
CA VAL A 13 -25.78 9.74 -32.27
C VAL A 13 -24.95 10.67 -31.38
N PRO A 14 -25.14 12.00 -31.44
CA PRO A 14 -24.44 12.91 -30.53
C PRO A 14 -24.86 12.59 -29.09
N VAL A 15 -23.87 12.31 -28.24
CA VAL A 15 -24.10 11.96 -26.82
C VAL A 15 -24.73 13.14 -26.04
N ARG A 16 -24.63 14.37 -26.56
CA ARG A 16 -25.38 15.55 -26.11
C ARG A 16 -25.77 16.41 -27.31
N GLU A 17 -27.02 16.89 -27.31
CA GLU A 17 -27.59 17.69 -28.41
C GLU A 17 -26.92 19.07 -28.56
N ASP A 18 -26.24 19.56 -27.51
CA ASP A 18 -25.72 20.95 -27.43
C ASP A 18 -24.18 21.08 -27.44
N LEU A 19 -23.44 20.03 -27.82
CA LEU A 19 -21.96 20.04 -27.81
C LEU A 19 -21.33 21.17 -28.66
N PHE A 20 -22.10 21.72 -29.61
CA PHE A 20 -21.70 22.80 -30.51
C PHE A 20 -22.63 24.02 -30.44
N ALA A 21 -23.40 24.18 -29.37
CA ALA A 21 -24.18 25.41 -29.17
C ALA A 21 -23.22 26.63 -29.15
N GLU A 22 -23.61 27.73 -29.78
CA GLU A 22 -22.79 28.95 -29.79
C GLU A 22 -22.45 29.34 -28.36
N PRO A 23 -21.16 29.45 -27.98
CA PRO A 23 -20.79 29.72 -26.61
C PRO A 23 -21.33 31.09 -26.21
N GLU A 24 -22.15 31.13 -25.15
CA GLU A 24 -22.58 32.39 -24.54
C GLU A 24 -21.34 33.21 -24.20
N ARG A 25 -21.29 34.44 -24.73
CA ARG A 25 -20.15 35.34 -24.49
C ARG A 25 -20.24 35.92 -23.08
N HIS A 26 -19.68 35.19 -22.12
CA HIS A 26 -19.54 35.64 -20.74
C HIS A 26 -18.44 36.69 -20.63
N GLN A 27 -18.76 37.86 -20.06
CA GLN A 27 -17.75 38.88 -19.73
C GLN A 27 -17.08 38.52 -18.41
N LEU A 28 -15.91 37.90 -18.49
CA LEU A 28 -15.09 37.55 -17.34
C LEU A 28 -14.20 38.73 -16.93
N ARG A 29 -14.06 38.92 -15.61
CA ARG A 29 -13.08 39.84 -15.02
C ARG A 29 -12.15 39.06 -14.13
N PHE A 30 -10.84 39.17 -14.38
CA PHE A 30 -9.80 38.56 -13.57
C PHE A 30 -9.20 39.57 -12.58
N LEU A 31 -8.85 39.10 -11.39
CA LEU A 31 -7.95 39.79 -10.47
C LEU A 31 -6.84 38.82 -10.08
N VAL A 32 -5.60 39.26 -10.14
CA VAL A 32 -4.42 38.46 -9.83
C VAL A 32 -3.62 39.16 -8.76
N ALA A 33 -3.29 38.46 -7.67
CA ALA A 33 -2.43 38.97 -6.62
C ALA A 33 -1.35 37.94 -6.29
N TRP A 34 -0.17 38.40 -5.89
CA TRP A 34 0.87 37.52 -5.40
C TRP A 34 0.63 37.17 -3.92
N ASN A 35 0.73 35.89 -3.57
CA ASN A 35 0.65 35.40 -2.19
C ASN A 35 2.05 34.98 -1.73
N ASP A 36 2.67 35.82 -0.89
CA ASP A 36 4.02 35.58 -0.36
C ASP A 36 4.13 34.34 0.52
N ALA A 37 3.08 33.99 1.26
CA ALA A 37 3.10 32.83 2.16
C ALA A 37 3.14 31.50 1.39
N GLU A 38 2.48 31.45 0.24
CA GLU A 38 2.35 30.25 -0.59
C GLU A 38 3.28 30.23 -1.81
N GLY A 39 3.93 31.36 -2.13
CA GLY A 39 4.76 31.52 -3.33
C GLY A 39 3.97 31.30 -4.63
N LYS A 40 2.70 31.74 -4.68
CA LYS A 40 1.75 31.49 -5.78
C LYS A 40 0.93 32.73 -6.11
N PHE A 41 0.33 32.74 -7.30
CA PHE A 41 -0.62 33.76 -7.74
C PHE A 41 -2.04 33.37 -7.29
N ALA A 42 -2.67 34.22 -6.48
CA ALA A 42 -4.10 34.18 -6.21
C ALA A 42 -4.84 34.77 -7.41
N VAL A 43 -5.49 33.92 -8.19
CA VAL A 43 -6.30 34.32 -9.35
C VAL A 43 -7.77 34.18 -9.00
N THR A 44 -8.51 35.27 -9.16
CA THR A 44 -9.96 35.29 -9.01
C THR A 44 -10.60 35.68 -10.34
N CYS A 45 -11.71 35.04 -10.68
CA CYS A 45 -12.47 35.26 -11.91
C CYS A 45 -13.92 35.54 -11.55
N HIS A 46 -14.48 36.63 -12.06
CA HIS A 46 -15.88 37.00 -11.87
C HIS A 46 -16.59 37.03 -13.22
N ASP A 47 -17.73 36.34 -13.32
CA ASP A 47 -18.60 36.45 -14.48
C ASP A 47 -19.60 37.61 -14.29
N ARG A 48 -19.35 38.72 -14.98
CA ARG A 48 -20.21 39.92 -14.92
C ARG A 48 -21.56 39.71 -15.61
N THR A 49 -21.66 38.79 -16.57
CA THR A 49 -22.93 38.48 -17.24
C THR A 49 -23.86 37.73 -16.31
N ALA A 50 -23.37 36.65 -15.68
CA ALA A 50 -24.12 35.90 -14.66
C ALA A 50 -24.47 36.77 -13.44
N GLN A 51 -23.56 37.63 -12.97
CA GLN A 51 -23.83 38.51 -11.83
C GLN A 51 -24.92 39.56 -12.14
N ARG A 52 -24.97 40.08 -13.38
CA ARG A 52 -26.01 41.01 -13.84
C ARG A 52 -27.36 40.34 -14.03
N GLN A 53 -27.38 39.12 -14.59
CA GLN A 53 -28.60 38.33 -14.73
C GLN A 53 -29.21 38.03 -13.36
N ARG A 54 -28.42 37.55 -12.38
CA ARG A 54 -28.88 37.32 -11.00
C ARG A 54 -29.39 38.59 -10.31
N ARG A 55 -28.77 39.74 -10.54
CA ARG A 55 -29.29 41.03 -10.02
C ARG A 55 -30.63 41.41 -10.65
N ARG A 56 -30.79 41.19 -11.97
CA ARG A 56 -32.05 41.45 -12.69
C ARG A 56 -33.17 40.48 -12.32
N GLU A 57 -32.83 39.23 -12.01
CA GLU A 57 -33.76 38.23 -11.48
C GLU A 57 -34.18 38.55 -10.05
N GLY A 58 -33.22 38.96 -9.20
CA GLY A 58 -33.48 39.39 -7.82
C GLY A 58 -34.38 40.62 -7.72
N ASP A 59 -34.29 41.57 -8.66
CA ASP A 59 -35.18 42.75 -8.71
C ASP A 59 -36.58 42.43 -9.29
N ARG A 60 -36.77 41.28 -9.97
CA ARG A 60 -38.06 40.86 -10.54
C ARG A 60 -38.89 39.98 -9.59
N THR A 61 -38.30 39.48 -8.51
CA THR A 61 -38.98 38.66 -7.51
C THR A 61 -39.34 39.49 -6.28
N GLY A 62 -40.58 40.00 -6.25
CA GLY A 62 -41.22 40.42 -5.00
C GLY A 62 -41.40 39.24 -4.03
N PRO A 63 -41.66 39.51 -2.73
CA PRO A 63 -41.48 38.54 -1.65
C PRO A 63 -42.69 37.63 -1.52
N GLU A 64 -42.98 36.80 -2.52
CA GLU A 64 -43.94 35.70 -2.36
C GLU A 64 -43.84 34.72 -3.54
N ARG A 65 -43.06 33.65 -3.36
CA ARG A 65 -43.36 32.33 -3.96
C ARG A 65 -42.58 31.21 -3.29
N GLU A 66 -43.31 30.14 -3.01
CA GLU A 66 -42.86 28.87 -2.43
C GLU A 66 -41.86 28.12 -3.32
N PRO A 67 -40.97 27.28 -2.73
CA PRO A 67 -39.92 26.59 -3.47
C PRO A 67 -40.50 25.46 -4.33
N LYS A 68 -40.37 25.58 -5.67
CA LYS A 68 -40.59 24.45 -6.58
C LYS A 68 -39.38 23.50 -6.57
N PRO A 69 -39.59 22.18 -6.63
CA PRO A 69 -38.49 21.22 -6.75
C PRO A 69 -38.04 21.17 -8.22
N VAL A 70 -36.77 21.46 -8.48
CA VAL A 70 -36.19 21.26 -9.81
C VAL A 70 -34.88 20.50 -9.68
N LEU A 71 -34.89 19.31 -10.27
CA LEU A 71 -33.73 18.51 -10.61
C LEU A 71 -33.09 19.18 -11.85
N GLU A 72 -32.35 20.25 -11.67
CA GLU A 72 -31.54 20.90 -12.71
C GLU A 72 -30.14 21.15 -12.13
N ALA A 73 -29.11 20.86 -12.92
CA ALA A 73 -27.72 21.07 -12.56
C ALA A 73 -27.54 22.50 -12.01
N ALA A 74 -27.01 22.62 -10.79
CA ALA A 74 -26.80 23.91 -10.15
C ALA A 74 -26.09 24.88 -11.12
N ALA A 75 -26.73 26.00 -11.44
CA ALA A 75 -26.14 27.02 -12.31
C ALA A 75 -24.73 27.38 -11.77
N PRO A 76 -23.70 27.46 -12.64
CA PRO A 76 -22.32 27.63 -12.21
C PRO A 76 -22.16 28.84 -11.29
N PRO A 77 -21.29 28.76 -10.26
CA PRO A 77 -21.08 29.85 -9.33
C PRO A 77 -20.60 31.10 -10.10
N PRO A 78 -21.09 32.32 -9.78
CA PRO A 78 -20.77 33.53 -10.55
C PRO A 78 -19.32 34.03 -10.36
N SER A 79 -18.51 33.34 -9.54
CA SER A 79 -17.13 33.71 -9.25
C SER A 79 -16.30 32.49 -8.84
N TRP A 80 -15.04 32.46 -9.29
CA TRP A 80 -14.05 31.42 -9.01
C TRP A 80 -12.78 32.03 -8.42
N ALA A 81 -12.09 31.29 -7.56
CA ALA A 81 -10.83 31.71 -6.96
C ALA A 81 -9.91 30.49 -6.79
N GLY A 82 -8.62 30.67 -7.05
CA GLY A 82 -7.64 29.60 -6.98
C GLY A 82 -6.21 30.13 -6.85
N LEU A 83 -5.33 29.30 -6.31
CA LEU A 83 -3.89 29.60 -6.19
C LEU A 83 -3.14 28.85 -7.29
N LEU A 84 -2.45 29.58 -8.16
CA LEU A 84 -1.71 29.03 -9.30
C LEU A 84 -0.21 29.30 -9.15
N SER A 85 0.61 28.26 -9.32
CA SER A 85 2.06 28.40 -9.43
C SER A 85 2.45 29.00 -10.78
N ALA A 86 3.69 29.50 -10.90
CA ALA A 86 4.25 29.94 -12.18
C ALA A 86 4.20 28.82 -13.24
N SER A 87 4.54 27.59 -12.86
CA SER A 87 4.40 26.40 -13.70
C SER A 87 2.94 26.10 -14.09
N GLY A 88 1.99 26.28 -13.17
CA GLY A 88 0.56 26.13 -13.43
C GLY A 88 0.06 27.14 -14.47
N LEU A 89 0.47 28.40 -14.37
CA LEU A 89 0.16 29.44 -15.36
C LEU A 89 0.79 29.16 -16.72
N ARG A 90 2.03 28.68 -16.78
CA ARG A 90 2.66 28.24 -18.05
C ARG A 90 1.91 27.05 -18.67
N GLY A 91 1.42 26.13 -17.83
CA GLY A 91 0.59 25.00 -18.25
C GLY A 91 -0.73 25.46 -18.87
N ALA A 92 -1.47 26.32 -18.16
CA ALA A 92 -2.69 26.93 -18.66
C ALA A 92 -2.44 27.74 -19.95
N HIS A 93 -1.35 28.50 -20.01
CA HIS A 93 -0.97 29.23 -21.22
C HIS A 93 -0.78 28.31 -22.43
N ARG A 94 -0.08 27.17 -22.30
CA ARG A 94 0.09 26.23 -23.42
C ARG A 94 -1.24 25.69 -23.94
N GLN A 95 -2.18 25.40 -23.04
CA GLN A 95 -3.52 24.95 -23.41
C GLN A 95 -4.29 26.07 -24.14
N LEU A 96 -4.24 27.30 -23.63
CA LEU A 96 -4.95 28.43 -24.23
C LEU A 96 -4.33 28.88 -25.55
N ALA A 97 -3.00 28.86 -25.68
CA ALA A 97 -2.30 29.15 -26.93
C ALA A 97 -2.56 28.10 -28.01
N ALA A 98 -2.78 26.84 -27.63
CA ALA A 98 -3.21 25.80 -28.57
C ALA A 98 -4.62 26.06 -29.13
N LEU A 99 -5.50 26.65 -28.32
CA LEU A 99 -6.86 27.03 -28.74
C LEU A 99 -6.89 28.36 -29.52
N TRP A 100 -6.01 29.31 -29.17
CA TRP A 100 -5.87 30.61 -29.81
C TRP A 100 -4.39 30.97 -30.02
N PRO A 101 -3.78 30.57 -31.15
CA PRO A 101 -2.36 30.81 -31.44
C PRO A 101 -1.88 32.27 -31.31
N PRO A 102 -2.70 33.31 -31.62
CA PRO A 102 -2.31 34.70 -31.38
C PRO A 102 -2.04 35.06 -29.91
N LEU A 103 -2.38 34.19 -28.96
CA LEU A 103 -2.10 34.36 -27.53
C LEU A 103 -0.65 34.04 -27.15
N GLU A 104 0.08 33.30 -27.98
CA GLU A 104 1.46 32.87 -27.73
C GLU A 104 2.43 34.04 -27.44
N PRO A 105 2.47 35.13 -28.23
CA PRO A 105 3.34 36.28 -27.92
C PRO A 105 2.84 37.15 -26.76
N CYS A 106 1.61 36.97 -26.28
CA CYS A 106 0.99 37.84 -25.30
C CYS A 106 1.26 37.42 -23.84
N PHE A 107 1.86 36.26 -23.61
CA PHE A 107 2.09 35.76 -22.26
C PHE A 107 3.25 36.51 -21.57
N PRO A 108 3.04 37.07 -20.37
CA PRO A 108 4.10 37.77 -19.66
C PRO A 108 5.21 36.80 -19.25
N GLN A 109 6.46 37.24 -19.40
CA GLN A 109 7.60 36.43 -18.99
C GLN A 109 7.63 36.29 -17.48
N LEU A 110 7.39 35.07 -16.98
CA LEU A 110 7.50 34.76 -15.57
C LEU A 110 8.98 34.58 -15.17
N PRO A 111 9.48 35.34 -14.18
CA PRO A 111 10.84 35.18 -13.67
C PRO A 111 11.11 33.74 -13.21
N PRO A 112 12.27 33.15 -13.57
CA PRO A 112 12.62 31.78 -13.18
C PRO A 112 12.74 31.61 -11.65
N GLU A 113 12.91 32.69 -10.90
CA GLU A 113 12.91 32.70 -9.43
C GLU A 113 11.55 32.27 -8.85
N LEU A 114 10.44 32.46 -9.58
CA LEU A 114 9.09 32.07 -9.14
C LEU A 114 8.82 30.56 -9.29
N ASP A 115 9.64 29.85 -10.08
CA ASP A 115 9.52 28.41 -10.29
C ASP A 115 10.09 27.61 -9.08
N ALA A 116 10.89 28.25 -8.21
CA ALA A 116 11.49 27.61 -7.02
C ALA A 116 10.51 27.37 -5.86
N GLY A 117 9.38 28.09 -5.83
CA GLY A 117 8.33 27.91 -4.81
C GLY A 117 7.42 26.69 -5.06
N GLY A 118 7.44 26.15 -6.28
CA GLY A 118 6.54 25.07 -6.71
C GLY A 118 7.29 23.80 -7.13
N GLY A 119 7.76 23.02 -6.15
CA GLY A 119 7.89 21.54 -6.24
C GLY A 119 8.44 20.92 -7.54
N GLY A 120 9.46 21.51 -8.17
CA GLY A 120 9.88 21.09 -9.50
C GLY A 120 11.36 21.31 -9.81
N ALA A 121 12.26 20.91 -8.93
CA ALA A 121 13.68 20.82 -9.25
C ALA A 121 14.31 19.63 -8.49
N TRP A 122 14.25 18.46 -9.11
CA TRP A 122 14.96 17.21 -8.76
C TRP A 122 14.73 16.65 -7.35
N GLY A 123 14.23 15.42 -7.28
CA GLY A 123 13.98 14.68 -6.04
C GLY A 123 15.24 14.34 -5.25
N LEU A 124 15.81 15.32 -4.56
CA LEU A 124 16.77 15.17 -3.46
C LEU A 124 16.59 16.34 -2.48
N GLY A 125 16.10 16.02 -1.27
CA GLY A 125 16.22 16.77 -0.02
C GLY A 125 16.28 18.30 -0.05
N ARG A 126 15.20 18.94 0.42
CA ARG A 126 15.03 20.40 0.60
C ARG A 126 15.97 21.08 1.64
N GLY A 127 17.07 20.43 2.06
CA GLY A 127 17.81 20.82 3.27
C GLY A 127 19.25 21.31 3.09
N LEU A 128 19.95 20.98 1.99
CA LEU A 128 21.40 21.26 1.87
C LEU A 128 21.76 22.40 0.91
N TRP A 129 20.90 22.70 -0.06
CA TRP A 129 21.24 23.63 -1.16
C TRP A 129 20.99 25.11 -0.85
N THR A 130 20.20 25.43 0.18
CA THR A 130 19.94 26.80 0.66
C THR A 130 21.18 27.47 1.28
N LEU A 131 22.20 26.69 1.65
CA LEU A 131 23.46 27.20 2.21
C LEU A 131 24.53 27.48 1.13
N VAL A 132 24.40 26.84 -0.04
CA VAL A 132 25.38 26.94 -1.14
C VAL A 132 25.00 28.05 -2.13
N TRP A 133 23.71 28.26 -2.35
CA TRP A 133 23.21 29.35 -3.18
C TRP A 133 22.27 30.21 -2.33
N PRO A 134 22.65 31.45 -1.97
CA PRO A 134 21.73 32.36 -1.31
C PRO A 134 20.48 32.49 -2.18
N ALA A 135 19.30 32.45 -1.56
CA ALA A 135 18.06 32.79 -2.25
C ALA A 135 18.29 34.10 -3.00
N ARG A 136 18.22 34.06 -4.34
CA ARG A 136 18.24 35.29 -5.13
C ARG A 136 17.09 36.15 -4.60
N ALA A 137 17.37 37.42 -4.33
CA ALA A 137 16.35 38.38 -3.94
C ALA A 137 15.18 38.24 -4.92
N GLY A 138 14.00 37.92 -4.39
CA GLY A 138 12.80 37.76 -5.21
C GLY A 138 12.52 39.04 -5.98
N PRO A 139 11.75 38.98 -7.07
CA PRO A 139 11.31 40.17 -7.78
C PRO A 139 10.68 41.14 -6.76
N GLY A 140 11.11 42.41 -6.79
CA GLY A 140 10.60 43.42 -5.87
C GLY A 140 9.08 43.58 -5.96
N GLU A 141 8.45 44.03 -4.88
CA GLU A 141 6.99 44.14 -4.75
C GLU A 141 6.34 44.89 -5.92
N ALA A 142 6.98 45.96 -6.41
CA ALA A 142 6.51 46.72 -7.57
C ALA A 142 6.56 45.92 -8.90
N ALA A 143 7.55 45.04 -9.07
CA ALA A 143 7.67 44.18 -10.25
C ALA A 143 6.63 43.05 -10.22
N LEU A 144 6.33 42.51 -9.05
CA LEU A 144 5.26 41.53 -8.86
C LEU A 144 3.88 42.14 -9.11
N GLN A 145 3.63 43.37 -8.65
CA GLN A 145 2.38 44.08 -8.93
C GLN A 145 2.17 44.34 -10.43
N GLU A 146 3.20 44.77 -11.15
CA GLU A 146 3.11 44.95 -12.61
C GLU A 146 2.88 43.60 -13.32
N LEU A 147 3.55 42.53 -12.87
CA LEU A 147 3.35 41.18 -13.41
C LEU A 147 1.91 40.69 -13.18
N CYS A 148 1.35 40.92 -12.00
CA CYS A 148 -0.06 40.64 -11.69
C CYS A 148 -1.00 41.40 -12.63
N GLY A 149 -0.75 42.69 -12.86
CA GLY A 149 -1.52 43.50 -13.81
C GLY A 149 -1.41 43.01 -15.26
N GLN A 150 -0.24 42.54 -15.68
CA GLN A 150 -0.03 41.93 -17.00
C GLN A 150 -0.78 40.60 -17.14
N LEU A 151 -0.76 39.76 -16.09
CA LEU A 151 -1.51 38.50 -16.05
C LEU A 151 -3.03 38.74 -16.09
N GLU A 152 -3.55 39.75 -15.40
CA GLU A 152 -4.97 40.14 -15.49
C GLU A 152 -5.37 40.52 -16.91
N ARG A 153 -4.56 41.33 -17.60
CA ARG A 153 -4.81 41.73 -18.99
C ARG A 153 -4.72 40.53 -19.94
N TYR A 154 -3.72 39.68 -19.75
CA TYR A 154 -3.53 38.46 -20.53
C TYR A 154 -4.73 37.50 -20.40
N LEU A 155 -5.21 37.26 -19.17
CA LEU A 155 -6.36 36.38 -18.94
C LEU A 155 -7.66 36.97 -19.49
N GLY A 156 -7.80 38.30 -19.46
CA GLY A 156 -8.88 39.00 -20.16
C GLY A 156 -8.86 38.75 -21.68
N GLN A 157 -7.69 38.94 -22.30
CA GLN A 157 -7.50 38.67 -23.74
C GLN A 157 -7.70 37.20 -24.10
N ALA A 158 -7.25 36.28 -23.24
CA ALA A 158 -7.45 34.86 -23.40
C ALA A 158 -8.94 34.49 -23.33
N ALA A 159 -9.72 35.15 -22.46
CA ALA A 159 -11.16 34.91 -22.37
C ALA A 159 -11.91 35.44 -23.59
N ASP A 160 -11.47 36.56 -24.15
CA ASP A 160 -12.03 37.12 -25.38
C ASP A 160 -11.70 36.25 -26.62
N GLY A 161 -10.51 35.63 -26.67
CA GLY A 161 -10.05 34.80 -27.79
C GLY A 161 -10.46 33.32 -27.71
N CYS A 162 -10.28 32.68 -26.56
CA CYS A 162 -10.54 31.24 -26.35
C CYS A 162 -11.95 30.95 -25.82
N GLY A 163 -12.69 31.97 -25.37
CA GLY A 163 -13.96 31.82 -24.67
C GLY A 163 -13.79 31.64 -23.16
N GLY A 164 -14.76 32.17 -22.40
CA GLY A 164 -14.68 32.19 -20.94
C GLY A 164 -14.72 30.80 -20.27
N SER A 165 -15.40 29.83 -20.87
CA SER A 165 -15.42 28.44 -20.40
C SER A 165 -14.04 27.79 -20.51
N ALA A 166 -13.37 27.91 -21.65
CA ALA A 166 -12.04 27.35 -21.87
C ALA A 166 -10.99 27.93 -20.91
N VAL A 167 -11.03 29.26 -20.67
CA VAL A 167 -10.14 29.91 -19.70
C VAL A 167 -10.45 29.47 -18.27
N ARG A 168 -11.73 29.34 -17.91
CA ARG A 168 -12.11 28.83 -16.59
C ARG A 168 -11.61 27.40 -16.41
N ASP A 169 -11.81 26.52 -17.37
CA ASP A 169 -11.47 25.11 -17.25
C ASP A 169 -9.94 24.90 -17.21
N ALA A 170 -9.16 25.75 -17.90
CA ALA A 170 -7.69 25.76 -17.84
C ALA A 170 -7.13 26.29 -16.51
N LEU A 171 -7.80 27.24 -15.85
CA LEU A 171 -7.34 27.85 -14.59
C LEU A 171 -7.91 27.18 -13.33
N PHE A 172 -9.16 26.71 -13.42
CA PHE A 172 -9.95 26.14 -12.34
C PHE A 172 -10.56 24.82 -12.82
N PRO A 173 -9.74 23.80 -13.09
CA PRO A 173 -10.27 22.49 -13.45
C PRO A 173 -11.22 22.03 -12.35
N ALA A 174 -12.47 21.72 -12.70
CA ALA A 174 -13.43 21.24 -11.74
C ALA A 174 -12.97 19.87 -11.19
N ASP A 175 -12.96 19.72 -9.86
CA ASP A 175 -12.80 18.43 -9.18
C ASP A 175 -13.96 17.51 -9.57
N GLY A 176 -13.87 16.87 -10.73
CA GLY A 176 -14.94 16.02 -11.28
C GLY A 176 -14.90 15.76 -12.78
N CYS A 177 -14.16 16.54 -13.58
CA CYS A 177 -14.01 16.26 -15.02
C CYS A 177 -12.93 15.22 -15.35
N ALA A 178 -12.25 14.66 -14.35
CA ALA A 178 -11.24 13.61 -14.50
C ALA A 178 -11.85 12.18 -14.50
N ALA A 179 -13.11 12.00 -14.88
CA ALA A 179 -13.71 10.66 -14.96
C ALA A 179 -13.26 9.87 -16.21
N ASP A 180 -12.76 10.56 -17.24
CA ASP A 180 -12.47 9.94 -18.55
C ASP A 180 -10.97 9.78 -18.86
N CYS A 181 -10.07 10.15 -17.94
CA CYS A 181 -8.62 10.00 -18.09
C CYS A 181 -8.04 9.28 -16.89
N GLU A 182 -7.43 8.11 -17.13
CA GLU A 182 -6.70 7.38 -16.10
C GLU A 182 -5.60 8.25 -15.48
N SER A 183 -5.37 8.11 -14.17
CA SER A 183 -4.29 8.85 -13.52
C SER A 183 -2.93 8.42 -14.10
N LEU A 184 -2.00 9.38 -14.29
CA LEU A 184 -0.63 9.07 -14.77
C LEU A 184 0.06 7.99 -13.92
N ARG A 185 -0.29 7.95 -12.63
CA ARG A 185 0.16 6.93 -11.69
C ARG A 185 -0.36 5.55 -12.06
N GLU A 186 -1.68 5.40 -12.23
CA GLU A 186 -2.29 4.12 -12.63
C GLU A 186 -1.79 3.65 -13.99
N PHE A 187 -1.64 4.56 -14.95
CA PHE A 187 -1.06 4.24 -16.25
C PHE A 187 0.37 3.69 -16.14
N ARG A 188 1.24 4.38 -15.38
CA ARG A 188 2.63 3.93 -15.16
C ARG A 188 2.69 2.61 -14.41
N GLU A 189 1.89 2.44 -13.38
CA GLU A 189 1.80 1.20 -12.61
C GLU A 189 1.39 0.03 -13.51
N ARG A 190 0.35 0.21 -14.34
CA ARG A 190 -0.10 -0.81 -15.29
C ARG A 190 0.96 -1.13 -16.33
N ALA A 191 1.64 -0.12 -16.88
CA ALA A 191 2.71 -0.33 -17.85
C ALA A 191 3.88 -1.13 -17.26
N LEU A 192 4.31 -0.80 -16.03
CA LEU A 192 5.38 -1.54 -15.34
C LEU A 192 4.94 -2.97 -14.99
N ARG A 193 3.70 -3.15 -14.52
CA ARG A 193 3.11 -4.47 -14.27
C ARG A 193 3.07 -5.32 -15.54
N ALA A 194 2.61 -4.77 -16.66
CA ALA A 194 2.57 -5.47 -17.93
C ALA A 194 3.96 -5.93 -18.40
N ARG A 195 4.97 -5.06 -18.29
CA ARG A 195 6.36 -5.42 -18.62
C ARG A 195 6.89 -6.54 -17.73
N ARG A 196 6.57 -6.51 -16.44
CA ARG A 196 6.93 -7.58 -15.49
C ARG A 196 6.27 -8.90 -15.88
N ASP A 197 4.99 -8.87 -16.20
CA ASP A 197 4.21 -10.06 -16.60
C ASP A 197 4.70 -10.63 -17.93
N GLU A 198 5.11 -9.79 -18.87
CA GLU A 198 5.74 -10.16 -20.13
C GLU A 198 7.09 -10.85 -19.88
N ALA A 199 8.00 -10.25 -19.09
CA ALA A 199 9.28 -10.84 -18.74
C ALA A 199 9.12 -12.20 -18.03
N GLY A 200 8.17 -12.29 -17.09
CA GLY A 200 7.85 -13.56 -16.42
C GLY A 200 7.28 -14.61 -17.38
N SER A 201 6.49 -14.20 -18.36
CA SER A 201 5.94 -15.09 -19.39
C SER A 201 7.00 -15.59 -20.35
N ARG A 202 7.96 -14.72 -20.75
CA ARG A 202 9.14 -15.08 -21.53
C ARG A 202 9.96 -16.17 -20.83
N LEU A 203 10.28 -15.99 -19.55
CA LEU A 203 11.01 -17.00 -18.77
C LEU A 203 10.24 -18.34 -18.70
N ARG A 204 8.92 -18.30 -18.42
CA ARG A 204 8.08 -19.51 -18.42
C ARG A 204 8.03 -20.21 -19.78
N GLN A 205 8.08 -19.46 -20.88
CA GLN A 205 8.11 -20.00 -22.23
C GLN A 205 9.43 -20.73 -22.51
N LEU A 206 10.57 -20.14 -22.12
CA LEU A 206 11.89 -20.77 -22.24
C LEU A 206 11.97 -22.08 -21.44
N LEU A 207 11.50 -22.07 -20.18
CA LEU A 207 11.44 -23.27 -19.33
C LEU A 207 10.65 -24.42 -19.98
N ARG A 208 9.53 -24.12 -20.65
CA ARG A 208 8.74 -25.11 -21.40
C ARG A 208 9.47 -25.60 -22.66
N GLY A 209 10.35 -24.79 -23.22
CA GLY A 209 11.17 -25.05 -24.41
C GLY A 209 12.21 -26.16 -24.23
N HIS A 210 12.60 -26.53 -23.01
CA HIS A 210 13.65 -27.52 -22.73
C HIS A 210 13.43 -28.87 -23.40
N LYS A 211 12.15 -29.25 -23.59
CA LYS A 211 11.79 -30.51 -24.25
C LYS A 211 12.21 -30.56 -25.72
N LYS A 212 12.41 -29.41 -26.36
CA LYS A 212 12.84 -29.29 -27.77
C LYS A 212 14.35 -29.44 -27.93
N ALA A 213 15.13 -29.16 -26.87
CA ALA A 213 16.58 -29.34 -26.87
C ALA A 213 16.92 -30.83 -26.62
N ASN A 214 17.36 -31.51 -27.68
CA ASN A 214 17.70 -32.94 -27.65
C ASN A 214 19.19 -33.21 -27.40
N THR A 215 20.05 -32.20 -27.55
CA THR A 215 21.50 -32.29 -27.33
C THR A 215 21.90 -31.43 -26.14
N MET A 216 22.99 -31.82 -25.45
CA MET A 216 23.51 -31.04 -24.32
C MET A 216 23.93 -29.63 -24.75
N VAL A 217 24.50 -29.46 -25.95
CA VAL A 217 24.90 -28.15 -26.48
C VAL A 217 23.69 -27.23 -26.65
N ALA A 218 22.62 -27.70 -27.29
CA ALA A 218 21.39 -26.92 -27.46
C ALA A 218 20.73 -26.59 -26.10
N LEU A 219 20.81 -27.49 -25.13
CA LEU A 219 20.30 -27.23 -23.79
C LEU A 219 21.13 -26.17 -23.06
N MET A 220 22.46 -26.15 -23.27
CA MET A 220 23.31 -25.13 -22.67
C MET A 220 23.05 -23.73 -23.24
N GLU A 221 22.72 -23.62 -24.53
CA GLU A 221 22.26 -22.36 -25.15
C GLU A 221 20.95 -21.89 -24.51
N VAL A 222 19.97 -22.79 -24.37
CA VAL A 222 18.70 -22.48 -23.69
C VAL A 222 18.95 -22.02 -22.25
N TYR A 223 19.85 -22.68 -21.53
CA TYR A 223 20.22 -22.30 -20.16
C TYR A 223 20.85 -20.90 -20.06
N GLN A 224 21.61 -20.49 -21.07
CA GLN A 224 22.12 -19.13 -21.15
C GLN A 224 20.98 -18.12 -21.37
N GLU A 225 20.09 -18.40 -22.32
CA GLU A 225 18.91 -17.56 -22.58
C GLU A 225 17.99 -17.46 -21.35
N GLU A 226 17.84 -18.54 -20.59
CA GLU A 226 17.10 -18.55 -19.32
C GLU A 226 17.74 -17.65 -18.26
N ASP A 227 19.07 -17.70 -18.12
CA ASP A 227 19.79 -16.88 -17.15
C ASP A 227 19.67 -15.39 -17.52
N GLU A 228 19.71 -15.05 -18.81
CA GLU A 228 19.47 -13.70 -19.33
C GLU A 228 18.02 -13.24 -19.11
N ALA A 229 17.04 -14.10 -19.42
CA ALA A 229 15.62 -13.80 -19.19
C ALA A 229 15.29 -13.63 -17.69
N TYR A 230 15.95 -14.41 -16.82
CA TYR A 230 15.82 -14.22 -15.37
C TYR A 230 16.41 -12.88 -14.91
N GLN A 231 17.57 -12.47 -15.42
CA GLN A 231 18.15 -11.16 -15.12
C GLN A 231 17.25 -10.00 -15.60
N GLU A 232 16.63 -10.15 -16.77
CA GLU A 232 15.64 -9.19 -17.26
C GLU A 232 14.42 -9.12 -16.33
N LEU A 233 13.87 -10.27 -15.94
CA LEU A 233 12.76 -10.33 -14.98
C LEU A 233 13.12 -9.62 -13.66
N VAL A 234 14.29 -9.90 -13.09
CA VAL A 234 14.76 -9.23 -11.86
C VAL A 234 14.87 -7.73 -12.06
N THR A 235 15.37 -7.27 -13.20
CA THR A 235 15.51 -5.84 -13.52
C THR A 235 14.15 -5.16 -13.60
N VAL A 236 13.20 -5.74 -14.35
CA VAL A 236 11.85 -5.18 -14.51
C VAL A 236 11.05 -5.24 -13.20
N ALA A 237 11.15 -6.34 -12.46
CA ALA A 237 10.56 -6.47 -11.14
C ALA A 237 11.14 -5.40 -10.19
N THR A 238 12.45 -5.22 -10.17
CA THR A 238 13.10 -4.18 -9.35
C THR A 238 12.55 -2.79 -9.68
N MET A 239 12.42 -2.43 -10.96
CA MET A 239 11.83 -1.15 -11.36
C MET A 239 10.38 -1.00 -10.89
N PHE A 240 9.56 -2.04 -11.04
CA PHE A 240 8.16 -2.04 -10.61
C PHE A 240 8.03 -1.89 -9.09
N PHE A 241 8.74 -2.70 -8.31
CA PHE A 241 8.66 -2.67 -6.85
C PHE A 241 9.29 -1.40 -6.28
N GLN A 242 10.36 -0.86 -6.87
CA GLN A 242 10.88 0.46 -6.47
C GLN A 242 9.85 1.57 -6.70
N TYR A 243 9.12 1.52 -7.80
CA TYR A 243 8.03 2.46 -8.06
C TYR A 243 6.91 2.35 -7.02
N LEU A 244 6.49 1.13 -6.66
CA LEU A 244 5.48 0.90 -5.62
C LEU A 244 5.94 1.32 -4.22
N LEU A 245 7.22 1.15 -3.91
CA LEU A 245 7.78 1.50 -2.60
C LEU A 245 7.89 3.01 -2.39
N GLN A 246 8.05 3.79 -3.46
CA GLN A 246 8.38 5.22 -3.36
C GLN A 246 7.37 6.03 -2.53
N PRO A 247 6.04 5.94 -2.76
CA PRO A 247 5.07 6.71 -1.98
C PRO A 247 5.15 6.42 -0.47
N PHE A 248 5.43 5.17 -0.09
CA PHE A 248 5.53 4.79 1.33
C PHE A 248 6.85 5.25 1.95
N ARG A 249 7.94 5.26 1.18
CA ARG A 249 9.22 5.84 1.63
C ARG A 249 9.07 7.33 1.88
N ASP A 250 8.45 8.04 0.93
CA ASP A 250 8.17 9.47 1.05
C ASP A 250 7.26 9.76 2.25
N MET A 251 6.19 8.98 2.43
CA MET A 251 5.28 9.13 3.58
C MET A 251 5.98 8.86 4.91
N ARG A 252 6.85 7.86 5.00
CA ARG A 252 7.63 7.59 6.22
C ARG A 252 8.57 8.75 6.55
N GLU A 253 9.25 9.30 5.56
CA GLU A 253 10.18 10.42 5.72
C GLU A 253 9.45 11.72 6.10
N LEU A 254 8.34 12.01 5.41
CA LEU A 254 7.49 13.15 5.70
C LEU A 254 6.94 13.06 7.12
N ALA A 255 6.34 11.92 7.49
CA ALA A 255 5.74 11.73 8.81
C ALA A 255 6.78 11.83 9.94
N THR A 256 7.98 11.28 9.74
CA THR A 256 9.08 11.40 10.70
C THR A 256 9.53 12.86 10.84
N SER A 257 9.64 13.59 9.73
CA SER A 257 10.04 15.00 9.72
C SER A 257 8.99 15.90 10.40
N CYS A 258 7.71 15.71 10.08
CA CYS A 258 6.60 16.42 10.72
C CYS A 258 6.56 16.16 12.23
N LYS A 259 6.69 14.90 12.65
CA LYS A 259 6.78 14.53 14.07
C LYS A 259 7.95 15.24 14.76
N LEU A 260 9.14 15.23 14.16
CA LEU A 260 10.31 15.89 14.72
C LEU A 260 10.12 17.42 14.84
N ALA A 261 9.50 18.05 13.85
CA ALA A 261 9.18 19.48 13.91
C ALA A 261 8.22 19.80 15.05
N ILE A 262 7.19 18.96 15.26
CA ILE A 262 6.25 19.10 16.38
C ILE A 262 6.99 18.95 17.72
N LEU A 263 7.83 17.93 17.88
CA LEU A 263 8.59 17.72 19.11
C LEU A 263 9.50 18.92 19.42
N LYS A 264 10.18 19.48 18.41
CA LYS A 264 10.96 20.71 18.60
C LYS A 264 10.10 21.89 19.06
N SER A 265 8.94 22.11 18.45
CA SER A 265 8.02 23.18 18.91
C SER A 265 7.53 22.96 20.34
N LEU A 266 7.36 21.71 20.78
CA LEU A 266 6.98 21.39 22.15
C LEU A 266 8.10 21.66 23.16
N ASP A 267 9.36 21.57 22.73
CA ASP A 267 10.54 21.78 23.56
C ASP A 267 10.99 23.25 23.58
N GLU A 268 10.86 23.97 22.46
CA GLU A 268 11.42 25.32 22.26
C GLU A 268 10.39 26.45 22.49
N ASP A 269 9.10 26.23 22.21
CA ASP A 269 8.07 27.28 22.26
C ASP A 269 7.29 27.29 23.60
N ASP A 270 7.00 28.48 24.12
CA ASP A 270 6.11 28.66 25.28
C ASP A 270 4.62 28.49 24.88
N LEU A 271 4.18 27.24 24.79
CA LEU A 271 2.84 26.87 24.32
C LEU A 271 1.83 26.70 25.46
N GLY A 272 0.58 27.11 25.22
CA GLY A 272 -0.52 26.86 26.16
C GLY A 272 -0.94 25.38 26.23
N PRO A 273 -1.54 24.91 27.34
CA PRO A 273 -1.80 23.48 27.58
C PRO A 273 -2.73 22.85 26.53
N LYS A 274 -3.68 23.61 25.99
CA LYS A 274 -4.55 23.13 24.90
C LYS A 274 -3.79 22.90 23.59
N ARG A 275 -2.79 23.74 23.29
CA ARG A 275 -1.96 23.61 22.09
C ARG A 275 -0.98 22.45 22.24
N ILE A 276 -0.39 22.27 23.43
CA ILE A 276 0.47 21.12 23.76
C ILE A 276 -0.30 19.82 23.52
N ALA A 277 -1.51 19.68 24.09
CA ALA A 277 -2.32 18.48 23.91
C ALA A 277 -2.68 18.22 22.43
N ALA A 278 -2.97 19.27 21.66
CA ALA A 278 -3.25 19.14 20.24
C ALA A 278 -2.02 18.67 19.44
N LEU A 279 -0.85 19.24 19.70
CA LEU A 279 0.41 18.85 19.05
C LEU A 279 0.84 17.44 19.44
N GLN A 280 0.65 17.03 20.69
CA GLN A 280 0.91 15.65 21.13
C GLN A 280 0.03 14.65 20.37
N LYS A 281 -1.26 14.97 20.19
CA LYS A 281 -2.17 14.15 19.37
C LYS A 281 -1.73 14.10 17.90
N GLU A 282 -1.32 15.22 17.35
CA GLU A 282 -0.80 15.29 15.98
C GLU A 282 0.49 14.47 15.81
N ALA A 283 1.41 14.53 16.76
CA ALA A 283 2.64 13.72 16.77
C ALA A 283 2.35 12.21 16.84
N GLN A 284 1.32 11.80 17.59
CA GLN A 284 0.85 10.41 17.62
C GLN A 284 0.28 9.99 16.26
N GLU A 285 -0.50 10.86 15.60
CA GLU A 285 -1.03 10.58 14.27
C GLU A 285 0.08 10.44 13.22
N TRP A 286 1.08 11.31 13.25
CA TRP A 286 2.27 11.18 12.38
C TRP A 286 3.06 9.91 12.68
N THR A 287 3.14 9.49 13.95
CA THR A 287 3.77 8.21 14.32
C THR A 287 3.02 7.03 13.68
N ARG A 288 1.68 7.00 13.80
CA ARG A 288 0.85 5.96 13.17
C ARG A 288 1.03 5.92 11.65
N ARG A 289 1.03 7.08 10.97
CA ARG A 289 1.26 7.15 9.51
C ARG A 289 2.64 6.63 9.09
N ALA A 290 3.67 6.89 9.89
CA ALA A 290 5.01 6.36 9.64
C ALA A 290 5.04 4.82 9.81
N GLU A 291 4.38 4.29 10.84
CA GLU A 291 4.27 2.85 11.09
C GLU A 291 3.52 2.14 9.97
N GLU A 292 2.35 2.65 9.56
CA GLU A 292 1.57 2.10 8.43
C GLU A 292 2.38 2.09 7.12
N ALA A 293 3.18 3.14 6.87
CA ALA A 293 4.07 3.18 5.73
C ALA A 293 5.20 2.13 5.82
N VAL A 294 5.75 1.89 7.02
CA VAL A 294 6.77 0.84 7.24
C VAL A 294 6.18 -0.55 6.98
N VAL A 295 4.96 -0.83 7.43
CA VAL A 295 4.28 -2.12 7.16
C VAL A 295 4.09 -2.31 5.66
N SER A 296 3.58 -1.29 4.98
CA SER A 296 3.39 -1.33 3.52
C SER A 296 4.70 -1.58 2.77
N ILE A 297 5.81 -0.96 3.20
CA ILE A 297 7.15 -1.21 2.65
C ILE A 297 7.55 -2.68 2.83
N GLN A 298 7.32 -3.24 4.02
CA GLN A 298 7.68 -4.63 4.32
C GLN A 298 6.86 -5.61 3.46
N ASP A 299 5.54 -5.42 3.34
CA ASP A 299 4.67 -6.28 2.54
C ASP A 299 5.03 -6.26 1.05
N ILE A 300 5.30 -5.07 0.51
CA ILE A 300 5.76 -4.92 -0.89
C ILE A 300 7.12 -5.60 -1.09
N THR A 301 8.00 -5.54 -0.08
CA THR A 301 9.32 -6.21 -0.13
C THR A 301 9.18 -7.74 -0.11
N VAL A 302 8.22 -8.28 0.66
CA VAL A 302 7.91 -9.72 0.63
C VAL A 302 7.46 -10.12 -0.77
N ASN A 303 6.52 -9.40 -1.37
CA ASN A 303 6.03 -9.69 -2.73
C ASN A 303 7.14 -9.72 -3.78
N TYR A 304 8.11 -8.78 -3.70
CA TYR A 304 9.28 -8.79 -4.58
C TYR A 304 10.07 -10.10 -4.48
N PHE A 305 10.42 -10.50 -3.25
CA PHE A 305 11.21 -11.71 -3.05
C PHE A 305 10.41 -12.99 -3.33
N GLU A 306 9.07 -12.98 -3.18
CA GLU A 306 8.24 -14.11 -3.57
C GLU A 306 8.34 -14.36 -5.08
N GLU A 307 8.27 -13.31 -5.89
CA GLU A 307 8.40 -13.42 -7.35
C GLU A 307 9.78 -13.91 -7.79
N THR A 308 10.86 -13.37 -7.22
CA THR A 308 12.22 -13.77 -7.60
C THR A 308 12.53 -15.21 -7.18
N VAL A 309 12.05 -15.63 -5.99
CA VAL A 309 12.20 -17.00 -5.48
C VAL A 309 11.35 -17.98 -6.29
N GLU A 310 10.12 -17.62 -6.66
CA GLU A 310 9.25 -18.47 -7.48
C GLU A 310 9.89 -18.75 -8.85
N ALA A 311 10.45 -17.73 -9.49
CA ALA A 311 11.16 -17.88 -10.75
C ALA A 311 12.39 -18.80 -10.63
N LEU A 312 13.24 -18.60 -9.61
CA LEU A 312 14.42 -19.45 -9.36
C LEU A 312 14.03 -20.89 -9.02
N ALA A 313 12.97 -21.09 -8.22
CA ALA A 313 12.46 -22.41 -7.88
C ALA A 313 11.94 -23.14 -9.12
N GLY A 314 11.28 -22.41 -10.03
CA GLY A 314 10.87 -22.90 -11.35
C GLY A 314 12.06 -23.39 -12.18
N MET A 315 13.11 -22.58 -12.30
CA MET A 315 14.35 -22.93 -13.03
C MET A 315 15.03 -24.17 -12.43
N GLN A 316 15.19 -24.21 -11.10
CA GLN A 316 15.80 -25.35 -10.42
C GLN A 316 14.99 -26.64 -10.62
N LYS A 317 13.66 -26.56 -10.51
CA LYS A 317 12.76 -27.71 -10.73
C LYS A 317 12.86 -28.24 -12.15
N GLN A 318 13.08 -27.36 -13.13
CA GLN A 318 13.23 -27.75 -14.52
C GLN A 318 14.60 -28.39 -14.78
N MET A 319 15.70 -27.82 -14.28
CA MET A 319 17.02 -28.47 -14.37
C MET A 319 17.05 -29.85 -13.69
N ALA A 320 16.34 -30.03 -12.57
CA ALA A 320 16.22 -31.34 -11.91
C ALA A 320 15.47 -32.39 -12.75
N GLN A 321 14.62 -31.96 -13.69
CA GLN A 321 14.01 -32.85 -14.67
C GLN A 321 14.96 -33.14 -15.83
N ASP A 322 15.74 -32.15 -16.26
CA ASP A 322 16.74 -32.34 -17.30
C ASP A 322 17.87 -33.27 -16.87
N GLU A 323 18.30 -33.21 -15.61
CA GLU A 323 19.28 -34.15 -15.04
C GLU A 323 18.90 -35.61 -15.28
N LYS A 324 17.60 -35.94 -15.25
CA LYS A 324 17.11 -37.30 -15.50
C LYS A 324 17.13 -37.69 -16.99
N ARG A 325 17.19 -36.72 -17.90
CA ARG A 325 17.17 -36.93 -19.36
C ARG A 325 18.56 -37.19 -19.92
N PHE A 326 19.61 -36.68 -19.29
CA PHE A 326 20.98 -36.77 -19.79
C PHE A 326 21.84 -37.72 -18.93
N GLY A 327 22.79 -38.40 -19.57
CA GLY A 327 23.74 -39.26 -18.85
C GLY A 327 24.73 -38.46 -18.02
N GLN A 328 25.31 -39.09 -16.99
CA GLN A 328 26.18 -38.43 -15.99
C GLN A 328 27.35 -37.67 -16.61
N ALA A 329 27.98 -38.22 -17.66
CA ALA A 329 29.10 -37.57 -18.35
C ALA A 329 28.70 -36.28 -19.09
N ALA A 330 27.53 -36.28 -19.75
CA ALA A 330 27.01 -35.09 -20.41
C ALA A 330 26.53 -34.04 -19.39
N TRP A 331 25.89 -34.50 -18.30
CA TRP A 331 25.38 -33.63 -17.25
C TRP A 331 26.48 -32.92 -16.44
N ALA A 332 27.70 -33.46 -16.42
CA ALA A 332 28.85 -32.83 -15.77
C ALA A 332 29.06 -31.38 -16.27
N THR A 333 28.75 -31.09 -17.54
CA THR A 333 28.82 -29.73 -18.12
C THR A 333 27.79 -28.76 -17.53
N ALA A 334 26.58 -29.24 -17.20
CA ALA A 334 25.50 -28.42 -16.63
C ALA A 334 25.55 -28.30 -15.10
N THR A 335 26.33 -29.17 -14.44
CA THR A 335 26.45 -29.23 -12.97
C THR A 335 26.84 -27.89 -12.34
N PRO A 336 27.83 -27.12 -12.86
CA PRO A 336 28.19 -25.81 -12.29
C PRO A 336 27.03 -24.81 -12.28
N ARG A 337 26.19 -24.82 -13.33
CA ARG A 337 25.00 -23.96 -13.39
C ARG A 337 23.98 -24.36 -12.33
N LEU A 338 23.72 -25.66 -12.16
CA LEU A 338 22.80 -26.14 -11.13
C LEU A 338 23.27 -25.76 -9.72
N GLU A 339 24.57 -25.86 -9.43
CA GLU A 339 25.16 -25.42 -8.17
C GLU A 339 24.98 -23.91 -7.95
N LYS A 340 25.23 -23.10 -8.99
CA LYS A 340 25.00 -21.65 -8.96
C LYS A 340 23.54 -21.32 -8.68
N LEU A 341 22.59 -21.97 -9.34
CA LEU A 341 21.15 -21.77 -9.12
C LEU A 341 20.71 -22.16 -7.72
N LYS A 342 21.20 -23.29 -7.19
CA LYS A 342 20.96 -23.69 -5.79
C LYS A 342 21.43 -22.61 -4.80
N LEU A 343 22.60 -22.04 -5.04
CA LEU A 343 23.16 -20.97 -4.21
C LEU A 343 22.33 -19.68 -4.31
N MET A 344 21.95 -19.26 -5.51
CA MET A 344 21.11 -18.08 -5.74
C MET A 344 19.74 -18.25 -5.06
N LEU A 345 19.08 -19.40 -5.26
CA LEU A 345 17.80 -19.71 -4.64
C LEU A 345 17.90 -19.71 -3.10
N ALA A 346 18.97 -20.28 -2.53
CA ALA A 346 19.16 -20.27 -1.08
C ALA A 346 19.35 -18.84 -0.53
N ARG A 347 20.05 -17.97 -1.26
CA ARG A 347 20.23 -16.55 -0.87
C ARG A 347 18.93 -15.75 -0.95
N GLU A 348 18.22 -15.84 -2.07
CA GLU A 348 16.95 -15.13 -2.27
C GLU A 348 15.89 -15.61 -1.29
N THR A 349 15.78 -16.93 -1.07
CA THR A 349 14.82 -17.48 -0.09
C THR A 349 15.16 -17.04 1.33
N LEU A 350 16.44 -16.91 1.67
CA LEU A 350 16.85 -16.36 2.97
C LEU A 350 16.40 -14.90 3.14
N GLN A 351 16.49 -14.06 2.09
CA GLN A 351 15.97 -12.70 2.13
C GLN A 351 14.45 -12.66 2.25
N LEU A 352 13.74 -13.51 1.50
CA LEU A 352 12.29 -13.66 1.60
C LEU A 352 11.86 -14.00 3.03
N MET A 353 12.50 -15.00 3.64
CA MET A 353 12.16 -15.43 5.01
C MET A 353 12.46 -14.34 6.04
N ARG A 354 13.55 -13.57 5.87
CA ARG A 354 13.86 -12.42 6.74
C ARG A 354 12.83 -11.31 6.60
N ALA A 355 12.37 -11.02 5.38
CA ALA A 355 11.30 -10.06 5.15
C ALA A 355 9.99 -10.53 5.81
N LYS A 356 9.61 -11.80 5.65
CA LYS A 356 8.44 -12.39 6.33
C LYS A 356 8.56 -12.36 7.85
N GLU A 357 9.75 -12.60 8.40
CA GLU A 357 10.00 -12.50 9.84
C GLU A 357 9.71 -11.09 10.37
N LEU A 358 10.05 -10.04 9.62
CA LEU A 358 9.76 -8.65 10.00
C LEU A 358 8.24 -8.40 10.03
N CYS A 359 7.50 -8.77 8.97
CA CYS A 359 6.04 -8.65 8.92
C CYS A 359 5.35 -9.39 10.07
N LEU A 360 5.76 -10.63 10.34
CA LEU A 360 5.20 -11.44 11.43
C LEU A 360 5.51 -10.87 12.81
N ASN A 361 6.72 -10.33 13.03
CA ASN A 361 7.04 -9.66 14.29
C ASN A 361 6.18 -8.41 14.49
N HIS A 362 5.92 -7.63 13.43
CA HIS A 362 5.03 -6.47 13.49
C HIS A 362 3.59 -6.91 13.83
N ARG A 363 3.03 -7.88 13.10
CA ARG A 363 1.70 -8.43 13.35
C ARG A 363 1.55 -8.97 14.78
N ARG A 364 2.60 -9.63 15.30
CA ARG A 364 2.60 -10.08 16.70
C ARG A 364 2.55 -8.91 17.69
N ALA A 365 3.34 -7.86 17.45
CA ALA A 365 3.33 -6.66 18.29
C ALA A 365 1.98 -5.92 18.21
N GLU A 366 1.35 -5.90 17.04
CA GLU A 366 0.01 -5.34 16.84
C GLU A 366 -1.06 -6.10 17.65
N ILE A 367 -1.04 -7.43 17.63
CA ILE A 367 -1.94 -8.26 18.46
C ILE A 367 -1.69 -8.02 19.94
N GLN A 368 -0.43 -7.89 20.36
CA GLN A 368 -0.08 -7.59 21.73
C GLN A 368 -0.59 -6.19 22.16
N GLY A 369 -0.41 -5.16 21.33
CA GLY A 369 -0.95 -3.83 21.58
C GLY A 369 -2.47 -3.83 21.68
N LYS A 370 -3.17 -4.52 20.75
CA LYS A 370 -4.64 -4.72 20.84
C LYS A 370 -5.06 -5.39 22.14
N MET A 371 -4.24 -6.30 22.69
CA MET A 371 -4.54 -6.97 23.95
C MET A 371 -4.36 -6.04 25.16
N GLU A 372 -3.36 -5.15 25.12
CA GLU A 372 -3.05 -4.17 26.17
C GLU A 372 -4.05 -2.99 26.19
N ASP A 373 -4.46 -2.52 25.00
CA ASP A 373 -5.34 -1.36 24.81
C ASP A 373 -6.85 -1.66 24.98
N LEU A 374 -7.22 -2.91 25.29
CA LEU A 374 -8.63 -3.31 25.45
C LEU A 374 -9.31 -2.60 26.63
N PRO A 375 -10.40 -1.83 26.37
CA PRO A 375 -11.15 -1.18 27.44
C PRO A 375 -11.85 -2.22 28.31
N GLU A 376 -12.04 -1.93 29.59
CA GLU A 376 -12.58 -2.89 30.58
C GLU A 376 -13.94 -3.49 30.20
N GLN A 377 -14.74 -2.75 29.43
CA GLN A 377 -16.05 -3.19 28.91
C GLN A 377 -15.95 -4.19 27.75
N GLU A 378 -14.85 -4.16 26.98
CA GLU A 378 -14.57 -5.04 25.84
C GLU A 378 -13.70 -6.24 26.21
N ARG A 379 -13.20 -6.31 27.46
CA ARG A 379 -12.58 -7.49 28.08
C ARG A 379 -13.57 -8.63 28.31
N LYS A 380 -14.45 -8.89 27.34
CA LYS A 380 -15.25 -10.09 27.27
C LYS A 380 -14.29 -11.24 27.00
N LYS A 381 -14.41 -12.31 27.78
CA LYS A 381 -13.54 -13.49 27.71
C LYS A 381 -13.32 -13.97 26.26
N ASN A 382 -14.37 -13.99 25.45
CA ASN A 382 -14.32 -14.42 24.05
C ASN A 382 -13.42 -13.57 23.14
N VAL A 383 -13.31 -12.25 23.38
CA VAL A 383 -12.46 -11.35 22.56
C VAL A 383 -10.99 -11.58 22.91
N VAL A 384 -10.69 -11.73 24.20
CA VAL A 384 -9.35 -12.06 24.68
C VAL A 384 -8.93 -13.44 24.18
N ASP A 385 -9.79 -14.45 24.28
CA ASP A 385 -9.54 -15.80 23.77
C ASP A 385 -9.23 -15.77 22.25
N ALA A 386 -9.97 -14.97 21.47
CA ALA A 386 -9.73 -14.82 20.04
C ALA A 386 -8.37 -14.16 19.72
N LEU A 387 -7.98 -13.12 20.47
CA LEU A 387 -6.66 -12.50 20.31
C LEU A 387 -5.52 -13.42 20.75
N GLU A 388 -5.70 -14.20 21.84
CA GLU A 388 -4.74 -15.23 22.25
C GLU A 388 -4.54 -16.27 21.16
N ILE A 389 -5.62 -16.75 20.54
CA ILE A 389 -5.57 -17.71 19.41
C ILE A 389 -4.79 -17.12 18.24
N GLN A 390 -5.10 -15.89 17.82
CA GLN A 390 -4.36 -15.21 16.75
C GLN A 390 -2.88 -15.01 17.07
N TYR A 391 -2.56 -14.70 18.33
CA TYR A 391 -1.17 -14.59 18.78
C TYR A 391 -0.42 -15.92 18.62
N TYR A 392 -1.04 -17.03 19.01
CA TYR A 392 -0.44 -18.36 18.83
C TYR A 392 -0.26 -18.73 17.36
N GLU A 393 -1.23 -18.42 16.49
CA GLU A 393 -1.13 -18.65 15.05
C GLU A 393 0.09 -17.91 14.45
N VAL A 394 0.19 -16.60 14.71
CA VAL A 394 1.31 -15.78 14.25
C VAL A 394 2.64 -16.27 14.83
N GLN A 395 2.67 -16.71 16.10
CA GLN A 395 3.88 -17.24 16.73
C GLN A 395 4.31 -18.58 16.12
N LEU A 396 3.37 -19.44 15.72
CA LEU A 396 3.66 -20.70 15.02
C LEU A 396 4.24 -20.42 13.63
N GLU A 397 3.63 -19.51 12.86
CA GLU A 397 4.16 -19.05 11.57
C GLU A 397 5.57 -18.48 11.73
N LEU A 398 5.82 -17.67 12.78
CA LEU A 398 7.14 -17.12 13.05
C LEU A 398 8.18 -18.21 13.33
N TYR A 399 7.82 -19.29 14.03
CA TYR A 399 8.72 -20.42 14.23
C TYR A 399 9.00 -21.20 12.94
N GLU A 400 8.03 -21.30 12.04
CA GLU A 400 8.23 -21.92 10.72
C GLU A 400 9.17 -21.08 9.85
N VAL A 401 8.96 -19.77 9.78
CA VAL A 401 9.85 -18.84 9.07
C VAL A 401 11.27 -18.88 9.65
N LYS A 402 11.42 -18.81 10.98
CA LYS A 402 12.74 -18.93 11.64
C LYS A 402 13.42 -20.26 11.36
N PHE A 403 12.65 -21.34 11.23
CA PHE A 403 13.20 -22.65 10.89
C PHE A 403 13.74 -22.68 9.47
N GLU A 404 13.02 -22.09 8.51
CA GLU A 404 13.49 -21.94 7.12
C GLU A 404 14.70 -21.00 7.02
N ILE A 405 14.76 -19.90 7.76
CA ILE A 405 15.96 -19.03 7.87
C ILE A 405 17.18 -19.89 8.24
N LEU A 406 17.09 -20.63 9.36
CA LEU A 406 18.20 -21.45 9.84
C LEU A 406 18.59 -22.56 8.85
N LYS A 407 17.62 -23.13 8.12
CA LYS A 407 17.86 -24.14 7.08
C LYS A 407 18.65 -23.56 5.91
N TYR A 408 18.29 -22.38 5.41
CA TYR A 408 19.01 -21.75 4.30
C TYR A 408 20.37 -21.20 4.74
N GLU A 409 20.50 -20.67 5.96
CA GLU A 409 21.81 -20.32 6.53
C GLU A 409 22.74 -21.53 6.63
N GLU A 410 22.22 -22.69 7.03
CA GLU A 410 22.98 -23.94 7.05
C GLU A 410 23.41 -24.38 5.64
N ILE A 411 22.49 -24.35 4.66
CA ILE A 411 22.82 -24.70 3.26
C ILE A 411 23.96 -23.82 2.73
N LEU A 412 23.89 -22.50 2.95
CA LEU A 412 24.93 -21.57 2.52
C LEU A 412 26.29 -21.85 3.17
N LEU A 413 26.30 -22.16 4.48
CA LEU A 413 27.52 -22.53 5.19
C LEU A 413 28.09 -23.87 4.71
N VAL A 414 27.23 -24.86 4.41
CA VAL A 414 27.66 -26.15 3.87
C VAL A 414 28.29 -25.95 2.49
N THR A 415 27.69 -25.14 1.62
CA THR A 415 28.28 -24.84 0.31
C THR A 415 29.65 -24.16 0.43
N GLN A 416 29.82 -23.23 1.39
CA GLN A 416 31.13 -22.62 1.69
C GLN A 416 32.15 -23.62 2.25
N LEU A 417 31.70 -24.52 3.12
CA LEU A 417 32.55 -25.59 3.65
C LEU A 417 33.04 -26.51 2.53
N ASP A 418 32.15 -26.89 1.61
CA ASP A 418 32.47 -27.77 0.50
C ASP A 418 33.44 -27.10 -0.49
N SER A 419 33.34 -25.79 -0.70
CA SER A 419 34.30 -25.06 -1.53
C SER A 419 35.69 -24.97 -0.88
N ILE A 420 35.75 -24.69 0.42
CA ILE A 420 37.05 -24.62 1.13
C ILE A 420 37.67 -26.01 1.24
N LYS A 421 36.89 -27.06 1.49
CA LYS A 421 37.37 -28.45 1.50
C LYS A 421 37.94 -28.87 0.14
N ARG A 422 37.29 -28.47 -0.97
CA ARG A 422 37.82 -28.65 -2.33
C ARG A 422 39.15 -27.92 -2.50
N LEU A 423 39.22 -26.64 -2.16
CA LEU A 423 40.46 -25.86 -2.25
C LEU A 423 41.62 -26.44 -1.43
N ILE A 424 41.33 -26.92 -0.21
CA ILE A 424 42.32 -27.62 0.64
C ILE A 424 42.83 -28.89 -0.04
N LYS A 425 41.95 -29.64 -0.72
CA LYS A 425 42.30 -30.85 -1.44
C LYS A 425 43.12 -30.52 -2.69
N ASP A 426 42.69 -29.54 -3.49
CA ASP A 426 43.40 -29.10 -4.70
C ASP A 426 44.83 -28.64 -4.36
N LYS A 427 45.01 -27.94 -3.23
CA LYS A 427 46.32 -27.54 -2.70
C LYS A 427 47.16 -28.68 -2.14
N GLN A 428 46.54 -29.76 -1.66
CA GLN A 428 47.26 -30.96 -1.21
C GLN A 428 47.65 -31.87 -2.36
N ASP A 429 46.84 -31.86 -3.42
CA ASP A 429 47.04 -32.63 -4.65
C ASP A 429 47.88 -31.84 -5.68
N GLU A 430 48.40 -30.64 -5.33
CA GLU A 430 49.28 -29.82 -6.15
C GLU A 430 50.63 -30.52 -6.35
N VAL A 431 50.81 -31.14 -7.53
CA VAL A 431 52.04 -31.87 -7.88
C VAL A 431 53.12 -30.87 -8.30
N VAL A 432 54.11 -30.68 -7.43
CA VAL A 432 55.29 -29.86 -7.73
C VAL A 432 56.25 -30.66 -8.63
N TYR A 433 56.38 -30.26 -9.89
CA TYR A 433 57.40 -30.78 -10.80
C TYR A 433 58.71 -30.01 -10.57
N TYR A 434 59.71 -30.70 -10.04
CA TYR A 434 61.06 -30.15 -9.90
C TYR A 434 61.83 -30.34 -11.21
N ASP A 435 62.57 -29.30 -11.60
CA ASP A 435 63.54 -29.42 -12.68
C ASP A 435 64.69 -30.34 -12.27
N SER A 436 65.32 -31.00 -13.24
CA SER A 436 66.37 -32.00 -13.00
C SER A 436 67.57 -31.33 -12.33
N CYS A 437 67.79 -31.56 -11.03
CA CYS A 437 68.95 -30.98 -10.34
C CYS A 437 70.24 -31.66 -10.81
N GLU A 438 71.22 -30.89 -11.28
CA GLU A 438 72.49 -31.41 -11.81
C GLU A 438 73.51 -31.70 -10.70
N SER A 439 73.32 -31.17 -9.47
CA SER A 439 74.23 -31.36 -8.34
C SER A 439 73.52 -31.68 -7.00
N PRO A 440 74.14 -32.49 -6.11
CA PRO A 440 73.57 -32.83 -4.81
C PRO A 440 73.53 -31.64 -3.82
N GLU A 441 74.27 -30.57 -4.09
CA GLU A 441 74.23 -29.32 -3.32
C GLU A 441 72.97 -28.48 -3.61
N GLU A 442 72.47 -28.47 -4.85
CA GLU A 442 71.24 -27.75 -5.24
C GLU A 442 69.99 -28.32 -4.54
N LEU A 443 69.92 -29.65 -4.38
CA LEU A 443 68.86 -30.33 -3.65
C LEU A 443 68.74 -29.88 -2.19
N LYS A 444 69.86 -29.60 -1.50
CA LYS A 444 69.85 -29.16 -0.10
C LYS A 444 69.37 -27.70 0.05
N VAL A 445 69.66 -26.85 -0.94
CA VAL A 445 69.21 -25.45 -0.96
C VAL A 445 67.71 -25.39 -1.24
N ILE A 446 67.21 -26.22 -2.15
CA ILE A 446 65.80 -26.34 -2.51
C ILE A 446 64.97 -26.87 -1.31
N ASP A 447 65.46 -27.87 -0.58
CA ASP A 447 64.79 -28.45 0.60
C ASP A 447 64.66 -27.45 1.77
N HIS A 448 65.66 -26.58 1.95
CA HIS A 448 65.64 -25.54 2.99
C HIS A 448 64.79 -24.31 2.63
N VAL A 449 64.64 -24.00 1.34
CA VAL A 449 63.86 -22.85 0.84
C VAL A 449 62.39 -23.19 0.65
N LEU A 450 62.05 -24.42 0.24
CA LEU A 450 60.69 -24.81 -0.13
C LEU A 450 59.92 -25.56 0.97
N GLY A 451 60.60 -26.19 1.93
CA GLY A 451 59.95 -27.15 2.85
C GLY A 451 59.05 -26.57 3.97
N LEU A 452 59.06 -25.27 4.29
CA LEU A 452 58.69 -24.88 5.67
C LEU A 452 57.70 -23.75 5.96
N ARG A 453 57.22 -22.91 5.04
CA ARG A 453 56.34 -21.80 5.49
C ARG A 453 55.07 -21.51 4.70
N GLU A 454 55.11 -21.17 3.42
CA GLU A 454 53.92 -20.51 2.83
C GLU A 454 52.75 -21.46 2.53
N GLU A 455 52.96 -22.58 1.84
CA GLU A 455 51.90 -23.55 1.52
C GLU A 455 51.27 -24.19 2.78
N ASN A 456 52.11 -24.49 3.78
CA ASN A 456 51.67 -25.02 5.06
C ASN A 456 50.89 -23.99 5.88
N LEU A 457 51.17 -22.68 5.73
CA LEU A 457 50.41 -21.62 6.41
C LEU A 457 49.05 -21.40 5.76
N GLU A 458 48.97 -21.39 4.43
CA GLU A 458 47.71 -21.24 3.70
C GLU A 458 46.74 -22.39 3.98
N VAL A 459 47.20 -23.64 3.90
CA VAL A 459 46.39 -24.82 4.21
C VAL A 459 45.95 -24.82 5.69
N LYS A 460 46.82 -24.38 6.62
CA LYS A 460 46.45 -24.21 8.04
C LYS A 460 45.38 -23.15 8.23
N GLU A 461 45.46 -22.03 7.51
CA GLU A 461 44.46 -20.96 7.57
C GLU A 461 43.12 -21.42 6.99
N LEU A 462 43.10 -22.12 5.86
CA LEU A 462 41.89 -22.72 5.30
C LEU A 462 41.27 -23.76 6.25
N ARG A 463 42.10 -24.58 6.92
CA ARG A 463 41.63 -25.52 7.96
C ARG A 463 41.02 -24.79 9.16
N ARG A 464 41.62 -23.67 9.61
CA ARG A 464 41.06 -22.81 10.66
C ARG A 464 39.70 -22.25 10.25
N GLN A 465 39.57 -21.77 9.01
CA GLN A 465 38.30 -21.27 8.47
C GLN A 465 37.23 -22.38 8.41
N CYS A 466 37.59 -23.58 7.96
CA CYS A 466 36.71 -24.76 8.01
C CYS A 466 36.22 -25.05 9.44
N GLN A 467 37.10 -25.05 10.44
CA GLN A 467 36.71 -25.27 11.83
C GLN A 467 35.75 -24.18 12.34
N GLN A 468 35.95 -22.92 11.95
CA GLN A 468 35.05 -21.82 12.31
C GLN A 468 33.67 -21.96 11.68
N LEU A 469 33.60 -22.34 10.41
CA LEU A 469 32.33 -22.57 9.70
C LEU A 469 31.60 -23.80 10.25
N GLU A 470 32.32 -24.88 10.58
CA GLU A 470 31.76 -26.06 11.25
C GLU A 470 31.22 -25.72 12.65
N SER A 471 31.91 -24.89 13.42
CA SER A 471 31.42 -24.37 14.70
C SER A 471 30.13 -23.54 14.52
N LYS A 472 30.09 -22.67 13.50
CA LYS A 472 28.87 -21.92 13.13
C LYS A 472 27.73 -22.86 12.76
N ARG A 473 27.99 -23.89 11.95
CA ARG A 473 27.01 -24.93 11.58
C ARG A 473 26.47 -25.65 12.82
N GLY A 474 27.34 -26.07 13.73
CA GLY A 474 26.95 -26.70 14.99
C GLY A 474 26.03 -25.82 15.85
N ARG A 475 26.30 -24.50 15.92
CA ARG A 475 25.42 -23.54 16.60
C ARG A 475 24.04 -23.45 15.93
N ILE A 476 23.97 -23.46 14.60
CA ILE A 476 22.69 -23.46 13.87
C ILE A 476 21.92 -24.75 14.13
N CYS A 477 22.57 -25.92 14.11
CA CYS A 477 21.94 -27.20 14.42
C CYS A 477 21.32 -27.20 15.83
N ALA A 478 22.05 -26.69 16.83
CA ALA A 478 21.54 -26.54 18.20
C ALA A 478 20.32 -25.58 18.27
N ARG A 479 20.39 -24.44 17.57
CA ARG A 479 19.26 -23.50 17.46
C ARG A 479 18.04 -24.14 16.80
N ARG A 480 18.22 -24.91 15.71
CA ARG A 480 17.12 -25.65 15.04
C ARG A 480 16.48 -26.67 15.97
N ALA A 481 17.26 -27.41 16.75
CA ALA A 481 16.74 -28.37 17.73
C ALA A 481 15.93 -27.67 18.84
N CYS A 482 16.45 -26.57 19.39
CA CYS A 482 15.72 -25.75 20.37
C CYS A 482 14.42 -25.19 19.79
N LEU A 483 14.46 -24.69 18.55
CA LEU A 483 13.29 -24.13 17.87
C LEU A 483 12.20 -25.19 17.63
N ARG A 484 12.57 -26.44 17.27
CA ARG A 484 11.61 -27.55 17.15
C ARG A 484 10.87 -27.80 18.47
N SER A 485 11.61 -27.94 19.57
CA SER A 485 11.01 -28.14 20.89
C SER A 485 10.07 -26.99 21.29
N ARG A 486 10.48 -25.73 21.08
CA ARG A 486 9.63 -24.55 21.35
C ARG A 486 8.38 -24.51 20.48
N ARG A 487 8.50 -24.87 19.20
CA ARG A 487 7.36 -24.95 18.28
C ARG A 487 6.38 -26.03 18.73
N ASP A 488 6.86 -27.21 19.10
CA ASP A 488 6.00 -28.31 19.52
C ASP A 488 5.27 -27.98 20.83
N GLN A 489 5.95 -27.32 21.78
CA GLN A 489 5.32 -26.77 22.99
C GLN A 489 4.25 -25.71 22.65
N CYS A 490 4.53 -24.83 21.69
CA CYS A 490 3.59 -23.81 21.26
C CYS A 490 2.35 -24.41 20.58
N LYS A 491 2.52 -25.48 19.78
CA LYS A 491 1.41 -26.23 19.17
C LYS A 491 0.51 -26.85 20.23
N GLU A 492 1.09 -27.44 21.27
CA GLU A 492 0.33 -28.03 22.37
C GLU A 492 -0.47 -26.96 23.13
N ASN A 493 0.16 -25.84 23.47
CA ASN A 493 -0.50 -24.72 24.14
C ASN A 493 -1.63 -24.12 23.29
N HIS A 494 -1.41 -23.96 21.99
CA HIS A 494 -2.44 -23.48 21.06
C HIS A 494 -3.63 -24.44 21.00
N ARG A 495 -3.38 -25.76 20.92
CA ARG A 495 -4.44 -26.78 20.96
C ARG A 495 -5.25 -26.72 22.25
N LEU A 496 -4.58 -26.60 23.39
CA LEU A 496 -5.25 -26.47 24.69
C LEU A 496 -6.14 -25.21 24.73
N ARG A 497 -5.66 -24.09 24.17
CA ARG A 497 -6.41 -22.83 24.13
C ARG A 497 -7.65 -22.91 23.24
N LEU A 498 -7.54 -23.56 22.09
CA LEU A 498 -8.70 -23.84 21.24
C LEU A 498 -9.77 -24.67 21.98
N GLN A 499 -9.35 -25.73 22.69
CA GLN A 499 -10.27 -26.54 23.49
C GLN A 499 -10.96 -25.73 24.59
N GLN A 500 -10.22 -24.88 25.32
CA GLN A 500 -10.77 -24.01 26.36
C GLN A 500 -11.78 -22.99 25.81
N ALA A 501 -11.50 -22.43 24.63
CA ALA A 501 -12.41 -21.50 23.96
C ALA A 501 -13.71 -22.21 23.53
N GLU A 502 -13.61 -23.40 22.93
CA GLU A 502 -14.78 -24.21 22.57
C GLU A 502 -15.64 -24.59 23.78
N GLU A 503 -15.02 -25.02 24.88
CA GLU A 503 -15.71 -25.36 26.11
C GLU A 503 -16.41 -24.12 26.71
N SER A 504 -15.75 -22.97 26.68
CA SER A 504 -16.34 -21.70 27.14
C SER A 504 -17.57 -21.32 26.30
N ILE A 505 -17.52 -21.50 24.97
CA ILE A 505 -18.65 -21.27 24.06
C ILE A 505 -19.79 -22.27 24.34
N LYS A 506 -19.48 -23.56 24.52
CA LYS A 506 -20.48 -24.60 24.86
C LYS A 506 -21.17 -24.27 26.19
N TYR A 507 -20.40 -23.89 27.21
CA TYR A 507 -20.93 -23.51 28.52
C TYR A 507 -21.83 -22.27 28.42
N PHE A 508 -21.39 -21.25 27.66
CA PHE A 508 -22.19 -20.05 27.40
C PHE A 508 -23.52 -20.38 26.72
N HIS A 509 -23.51 -21.21 25.67
CA HIS A 509 -24.74 -21.63 24.98
C HIS A 509 -25.68 -22.43 25.89
N GLN A 510 -25.14 -23.33 26.71
CA GLN A 510 -25.94 -24.09 27.67
C GLN A 510 -26.60 -23.15 28.68
N HIS A 511 -25.83 -22.27 29.33
CA HIS A 511 -26.36 -21.32 30.31
C HIS A 511 -27.38 -20.36 29.67
N HIS A 512 -27.10 -19.85 28.47
CA HIS A 512 -28.00 -18.98 27.73
C HIS A 512 -29.29 -19.71 27.31
N SER A 513 -29.22 -20.98 26.89
CA SER A 513 -30.41 -21.77 26.55
C SER A 513 -31.30 -22.04 27.77
N VAL A 514 -30.70 -22.29 28.93
CA VAL A 514 -31.41 -22.46 30.21
C VAL A 514 -32.06 -21.15 30.62
N GLN A 515 -31.34 -20.04 30.51
CA GLN A 515 -31.86 -18.71 30.83
C GLN A 515 -33.02 -18.34 29.91
N ARG A 516 -32.89 -18.55 28.58
CA ARG A 516 -33.97 -18.32 27.62
C ARG A 516 -35.22 -19.16 27.94
N LYS A 517 -35.05 -20.43 28.31
CA LYS A 517 -36.17 -21.29 28.75
C LYS A 517 -36.84 -20.77 30.03
N ARG A 518 -36.07 -20.23 30.98
CA ARG A 518 -36.63 -19.63 32.20
C ARG A 518 -37.42 -18.36 31.88
N ASP A 519 -36.91 -17.52 31.00
CA ASP A 519 -37.57 -16.28 30.63
C ASP A 519 -38.85 -16.53 29.81
N ASN A 520 -38.84 -17.51 28.89
CA ASN A 520 -40.06 -17.96 28.21
C ASN A 520 -41.12 -18.48 29.20
N LYS A 521 -40.72 -19.26 30.21
CA LYS A 521 -41.66 -19.72 31.25
C LYS A 521 -42.26 -18.56 32.04
N LYS A 522 -41.46 -17.56 32.40
CA LYS A 522 -41.95 -16.34 33.07
C LYS A 522 -42.95 -15.58 32.19
N GLU A 523 -42.67 -15.47 30.90
CA GLU A 523 -43.56 -14.81 29.94
C GLU A 523 -44.88 -15.59 29.77
N GLU A 524 -44.83 -16.92 29.68
CA GLU A 524 -46.04 -17.76 29.67
C GLU A 524 -46.86 -17.64 30.97
N GLU A 525 -46.20 -17.58 32.12
CA GLU A 525 -46.87 -17.36 33.41
C GLU A 525 -47.52 -15.98 33.48
N GLN A 526 -46.89 -14.94 32.93
CA GLN A 526 -47.48 -13.60 32.82
C GLN A 526 -48.72 -13.61 31.93
N LYS A 527 -48.65 -14.22 30.73
CA LYS A 527 -49.80 -14.39 29.83
C LYS A 527 -50.94 -15.15 30.50
N LYS A 528 -50.64 -16.20 31.28
CA LYS A 528 -51.65 -16.94 32.06
C LYS A 528 -52.31 -16.06 33.13
N LYS A 529 -51.52 -15.27 33.87
CA LYS A 529 -52.05 -14.34 34.89
C LYS A 529 -52.94 -13.28 34.25
N GLU A 530 -52.54 -12.73 33.12
CA GLU A 530 -53.32 -11.77 32.33
C GLU A 530 -54.64 -12.39 31.85
N TRP A 531 -54.60 -13.61 31.31
CA TRP A 531 -55.79 -14.34 30.89
C TRP A 531 -56.76 -14.61 32.05
N ILE A 532 -56.25 -15.07 33.21
CA ILE A 532 -57.06 -15.26 34.42
C ILE A 532 -57.70 -13.93 34.85
N ASN A 533 -56.95 -12.84 34.80
CA ASN A 533 -57.46 -11.52 35.17
C ASN A 533 -58.57 -11.05 34.20
N GLN A 534 -58.41 -11.29 32.91
CA GLN A 534 -59.43 -11.00 31.89
C GLN A 534 -60.72 -11.82 32.14
N GLU A 535 -60.62 -13.11 32.44
CA GLU A 535 -61.79 -13.94 32.76
C GLU A 535 -62.46 -13.53 34.07
N ARG A 536 -61.68 -13.14 35.09
CA ARG A 536 -62.22 -12.54 36.32
C ARG A 536 -62.96 -11.25 36.04
N GLN A 537 -62.42 -10.37 35.20
CA GLN A 537 -63.10 -9.14 34.79
C GLN A 537 -64.41 -9.40 34.06
N LYS A 538 -64.42 -10.33 33.09
CA LYS A 538 -65.66 -10.75 32.40
C LYS A 538 -66.69 -11.30 33.38
N THR A 539 -66.26 -12.11 34.34
CA THR A 539 -67.13 -12.66 35.38
C THR A 539 -67.70 -11.55 36.27
N LEU A 540 -66.87 -10.61 36.71
CA LEU A 540 -67.31 -9.44 37.48
C LEU A 540 -68.30 -8.57 36.68
N GLN A 541 -68.08 -8.39 35.37
CA GLN A 541 -69.00 -7.68 34.49
C GLN A 541 -70.34 -8.41 34.38
N ARG A 542 -70.34 -9.74 34.21
CA ARG A 542 -71.57 -10.57 34.21
C ARG A 542 -72.33 -10.45 35.53
N LEU A 543 -71.63 -10.48 36.66
CA LEU A 543 -72.23 -10.31 37.98
C LEU A 543 -72.79 -8.90 38.20
N ARG A 544 -72.11 -7.85 37.73
CA ARG A 544 -72.63 -6.48 37.74
C ARG A 544 -73.89 -6.34 36.89
N ALA A 545 -73.89 -6.87 35.67
CA ALA A 545 -75.07 -6.89 34.79
C ALA A 545 -76.23 -7.66 35.43
N PHE A 546 -75.97 -8.82 36.04
CA PHE A 546 -76.98 -9.58 36.77
C PHE A 546 -77.57 -8.81 37.97
N LYS A 547 -76.72 -8.11 38.73
CA LYS A 547 -77.15 -7.26 39.84
C LYS A 547 -78.01 -6.09 39.34
N GLU A 548 -77.62 -5.42 38.26
CA GLU A 548 -78.42 -4.33 37.66
C GLU A 548 -79.79 -4.81 37.16
N VAL A 549 -79.87 -6.00 36.55
CA VAL A 549 -81.12 -6.62 36.12
C VAL A 549 -81.99 -7.01 37.33
N SER A 550 -81.41 -7.57 38.39
CA SER A 550 -82.15 -7.90 39.63
C SER A 550 -82.62 -6.66 40.38
N SER A 551 -81.84 -5.59 40.41
CA SER A 551 -82.24 -4.30 40.97
C SER A 551 -83.37 -3.64 40.17
N ARG A 552 -83.37 -3.76 38.83
CA ARG A 552 -84.49 -3.34 37.98
C ARG A 552 -85.74 -4.21 38.18
N GLY A 553 -85.58 -5.53 38.33
CA GLY A 553 -86.66 -6.47 38.64
C GLY A 553 -87.34 -6.18 39.99
N ASN A 554 -86.55 -5.85 41.02
CA ASN A 554 -87.07 -5.43 42.33
C ASN A 554 -87.74 -4.05 42.31
N HIS A 555 -87.35 -3.16 41.39
CA HIS A 555 -88.07 -1.89 41.17
C HIS A 555 -89.43 -2.12 40.51
N PHE A 556 -89.54 -3.06 39.57
CA PHE A 556 -90.83 -3.41 38.95
C PHE A 556 -91.79 -4.14 39.91
N THR A 557 -91.30 -5.03 40.79
CA THR A 557 -92.13 -5.67 41.82
C THR A 557 -92.54 -4.70 42.94
N SER A 558 -91.69 -3.72 43.29
CA SER A 558 -92.06 -2.66 44.25
C SER A 558 -93.14 -1.71 43.73
N ILE A 559 -93.25 -1.50 42.42
CA ILE A 559 -94.31 -0.68 41.82
C ILE A 559 -95.62 -1.49 41.73
N PHE A 560 -95.54 -2.80 41.50
CA PHE A 560 -96.73 -3.66 41.39
C PHE A 560 -97.45 -3.90 42.74
N TRP A 561 -96.74 -3.86 43.87
CA TRP A 561 -97.32 -3.98 45.21
C TRP A 561 -97.79 -2.65 45.83
N ARG A 562 -97.62 -1.51 45.14
CA ARG A 562 -98.07 -0.19 45.60
C ARG A 562 -99.39 0.28 44.99
N ASN A 563 -99.97 -0.51 44.08
CA ASN A 563 -101.23 -0.23 43.37
C ASN A 563 -102.25 -1.37 43.55
N LYS A 564 -102.44 -1.80 44.80
CA LYS A 564 -103.59 -2.61 45.21
C LYS A 564 -104.16 -2.09 46.51
#